data_AF-A0A537DU28-F1
#
_entry.id   AF-A0A537DU28-F1
#
_cell.length_a   1.000
_cell.length_b   1.000
_cell.length_c   1.000
_cell.angle_alpha   90.00
_cell.angle_beta   90.00
_cell.angle_gamma   90.00
#
_symmetry.space_group_name_H-M   'P 1'
#
loop_
_entity.id
_entity.type
_entity.pdbx_description
1 polymer ?
#
loop_
_entity_poly.entity_id
_entity_poly.type
_entity_poly.pdbx_seq_one_letter_code
_entity_poly.pdbx_strand_id
1 'polypeptide(L)' 'MSSRFGEDAFAIREPEETVTRLERFLTTHLEETGARCLVVGMSGGLDSSVTAALCARALGGQLVMGIS' A
#
# COMPACT_ATOMS: atom_id res chain seq x y z
N MET A 1 -2.11 9.67 29.84
CA MET A 1 -1.17 8.60 30.25
C MET A 1 0.02 8.71 29.30
N SER A 2 1.09 9.40 29.71
CA SER A 2 2.29 9.56 28.88
C SER A 2 3.02 8.21 28.82
N SER A 3 3.22 7.68 27.62
CA SER A 3 3.93 6.43 27.38
C SER A 3 5.36 6.50 27.94
N ARG A 4 5.85 5.41 28.54
CA ARG A 4 7.24 5.26 29.01
C ARG A 4 8.26 5.14 27.87
N PHE A 5 7.78 4.98 26.65
CA PHE A 5 8.51 5.08 25.40
C PHE A 5 8.15 6.45 24.80
N GLY A 6 9.09 7.16 24.17
CA GLY A 6 8.83 8.47 23.54
C GLY A 6 7.72 8.41 22.48
N GLU A 7 7.62 9.42 21.61
CA GLU A 7 6.66 9.35 20.49
C GLU A 7 6.79 8.01 19.75
N ASP A 8 5.67 7.32 19.55
CA ASP A 8 5.65 6.01 18.88
C ASP A 8 6.15 6.17 17.45
N ALA A 9 7.32 5.59 17.16
CA ALA A 9 7.97 5.69 15.87
C ALA A 9 7.16 5.05 14.73
N PHE A 10 6.19 4.19 15.07
CA PHE A 10 5.31 3.53 14.11
C PHE A 10 3.90 4.13 14.06
N ALA A 11 3.64 5.18 14.84
CA ALA A 11 2.35 5.85 14.80
C ALA A 11 2.13 6.53 13.44
N ILE A 12 1.21 5.98 12.65
CA ILE A 12 0.69 6.65 11.46
C ILE A 12 -0.26 7.75 11.94
N ARG A 13 0.18 9.00 11.87
CA ARG A 13 -0.57 10.16 12.38
C ARG A 13 -1.76 10.54 11.50
N GLU A 14 -1.59 10.41 10.18
CA GLU A 14 -2.57 10.81 9.17
C GLU A 14 -2.81 9.64 8.20
N PRO A 15 -3.50 8.57 8.65
CA PRO A 15 -3.60 7.33 7.88
C PRO A 15 -4.38 7.50 6.58
N GLU A 16 -5.44 8.30 6.57
CA GLU A 16 -6.24 8.55 5.36
C GLU A 16 -5.46 9.31 4.29
N GLU A 17 -4.67 10.32 4.69
CA GLU A 17 -3.79 11.05 3.77
C GLU A 17 -2.69 10.13 3.25
N THR A 18 -2.08 9.35 4.13
CA THR A 18 -1.02 8.38 3.76
C THR A 18 -1.54 7.42 2.70
N VAL A 19 -2.73 6.86 2.91
CA VAL A 19 -3.37 5.96 1.96
C VAL A 19 -3.65 6.67 0.63
N THR A 20 -4.21 7.88 0.66
CA THR A 20 -4.49 8.67 -0.56
C THR A 20 -3.21 8.95 -1.35
N ARG A 21 -2.11 9.25 -0.66
CA ARG A 21 -0.80 9.50 -1.27
C ARG A 21 -0.22 8.24 -1.90
N LEU A 22 -0.37 7.08 -1.24
CA LEU A 22 0.09 5.79 -1.75
C LEU A 22 -0.75 5.35 -2.97
N GLU A 23 -2.07 5.52 -2.93
CA GLU A 23 -2.93 5.23 -4.08
C GLU A 23 -2.52 6.06 -5.30
N ARG A 24 -2.31 7.37 -5.13
CA ARG A 24 -1.83 8.24 -6.21
C ARG A 24 -0.48 7.78 -6.76
N PHE A 25 0.47 7.46 -5.89
CA PHE A 25 1.78 6.96 -6.30
C PHE A 25 1.65 5.69 -7.15
N LEU A 26 0.84 4.72 -6.72
CA LEU A 26 0.64 3.46 -7.45
C LEU A 26 0.01 3.68 -8.82
N THR A 27 -1.00 4.56 -8.91
CA THR A 27 -1.63 4.94 -10.18
C THR A 27 -0.64 5.61 -11.13
N THR A 28 0.03 6.67 -10.68
CA THR A 28 1.01 7.40 -11.50
C THR A 28 2.17 6.50 -11.94
N HIS A 29 2.66 5.64 -11.05
CA HIS A 29 3.78 4.76 -11.38
C HIS A 29 3.40 3.72 -12.45
N LEU A 30 2.19 3.16 -12.40
CA LEU A 30 1.71 2.25 -13.44
C LEU A 30 1.61 2.97 -14.80
N GLU A 31 1.07 4.19 -14.81
CA GLU A 31 0.95 5.03 -16.01
C GLU A 31 2.32 5.37 -16.61
N GLU A 32 3.27 5.84 -15.79
CA GLU A 32 4.62 6.24 -16.21
C GLU A 32 5.44 5.07 -16.76
N THR A 33 5.25 3.87 -16.19
CA THR A 33 5.96 2.67 -16.65
C THR A 33 5.34 2.05 -17.89
N GLY A 34 4.10 2.40 -18.24
CA GLY A 34 3.34 1.74 -19.31
C GLY A 34 3.05 0.26 -19.03
N ALA A 35 3.17 -0.17 -17.77
CA ALA A 35 2.95 -1.55 -17.38
C ALA A 35 1.45 -1.90 -17.43
N ARG A 36 1.14 -3.18 -17.68
CA ARG A 36 -0.26 -3.63 -17.80
C ARG A 36 -0.94 -3.85 -16.44
N CYS A 37 -0.17 -4.24 -15.42
CA CYS A 37 -0.67 -4.59 -14.10
C CYS A 37 0.46 -4.57 -13.07
N LEU A 38 0.11 -4.49 -11.78
CA LEU A 38 1.04 -4.69 -10.68
C LEU A 38 1.08 -6.16 -10.26
N VAL A 39 2.25 -6.64 -9.87
CA VAL A 39 2.46 -7.99 -9.33
C VAL A 39 2.94 -7.86 -7.89
N VAL A 40 2.27 -8.55 -6.96
CA VAL A 40 2.61 -8.53 -5.53
C VAL A 40 2.97 -9.95 -5.09
N GLY A 41 4.16 -10.11 -4.50
CA GLY A 41 4.53 -11.34 -3.81
C GLY A 41 3.76 -11.48 -2.50
N MET A 42 3.03 -12.57 -2.34
CA MET A 42 2.12 -12.83 -1.24
C MET A 42 2.72 -13.85 -0.28
N SER A 43 3.22 -13.37 0.87
CA SER A 43 3.75 -14.24 1.93
C SER A 43 2.68 -14.73 2.91
N GLY A 44 1.49 -14.12 2.87
CA GLY A 44 0.44 -14.28 3.88
C GLY A 44 0.61 -13.37 5.11
N GLY A 45 1.68 -12.58 5.16
CA GLY A 45 1.91 -11.59 6.20
C GLY A 45 1.17 -10.26 5.97
N LEU A 46 0.97 -9.51 7.06
CA LEU A 46 0.27 -8.23 7.09
C LEU A 46 0.75 -7.27 6.00
N ASP A 47 2.07 -7.10 5.87
CA ASP A 47 2.65 -6.14 4.94
C ASP A 47 2.25 -6.45 3.49
N SER A 48 2.40 -7.70 3.05
CA SER A 48 2.01 -8.12 1.70
C SER A 48 0.51 -7.98 1.46
N SER A 49 -0.31 -8.26 2.47
CA SER A 49 -1.77 -8.09 2.40
C SER A 49 -2.18 -6.62 2.29
N VAL A 50 -1.55 -5.74 3.06
CA VAL A 50 -1.80 -4.29 3.00
C VAL A 50 -1.34 -3.72 1.67
N THR A 51 -0.17 -4.14 1.17
CA THR A 51 0.30 -3.77 -0.17
C THR A 51 -0.69 -4.18 -1.25
N ALA A 52 -1.13 -5.45 -1.26
CA ALA A 52 -2.12 -5.92 -2.23
C ALA A 52 -3.44 -5.16 -2.17
N ALA A 53 -3.92 -4.85 -0.95
CA ALA A 53 -5.14 -4.08 -0.75
C ALA A 53 -5.01 -2.64 -1.28
N LEU A 54 -3.87 -1.97 -1.03
CA LEU A 54 -3.61 -0.63 -1.56
C LEU A 54 -3.52 -0.62 -3.08
N CYS A 55 -2.84 -1.60 -3.68
CA CYS A 55 -2.80 -1.77 -5.14
C CYS A 55 -4.20 -1.93 -5.72
N ALA A 56 -5.03 -2.80 -5.12
CA ALA A 56 -6.39 -3.04 -5.59
C ALA A 56 -7.30 -1.83 -5.41
N ARG A 57 -7.11 -1.03 -4.35
CA ARG A 57 -7.82 0.23 -4.15
C ARG A 57 -7.44 1.29 -5.18
N ALA A 58 -6.15 1.40 -5.50
CA ALA A 58 -5.64 2.41 -6.43
C ALA A 58 -6.04 2.16 -7.89
N LEU A 59 -6.04 0.88 -8.33
CA LEU A 59 -6.12 0.50 -9.74
C LEU A 59 -7.33 -0.39 -10.08
N GLY A 60 -8.02 -0.91 -9.06
CA GLY A 60 -8.96 -2.01 -9.19
C GLY A 60 -8.28 -3.38 -9.21
N GLY A 61 -8.93 -4.38 -8.59
CA GLY A 61 -8.35 -5.71 -8.40
C GLY A 61 -7.99 -6.45 -9.69
N GLN A 62 -8.63 -6.15 -10.81
CA GLN A 62 -8.33 -6.72 -12.13
C GLN A 62 -6.94 -6.35 -12.67
N LEU A 63 -6.33 -5.28 -12.16
CA LEU A 63 -4.98 -4.82 -12.54
C LEU A 63 -3.90 -5.22 -11.52
N VAL A 64 -4.22 -6.13 -10.59
CA VAL A 64 -3.30 -6.58 -9.53
C VAL A 64 -3.25 -8.11 -9.50
N MET A 65 -2.05 -8.66 -9.60
CA MET A 65 -1.80 -10.10 -9.54
C MET A 65 -1.01 -10.46 -8.28
N GLY A 66 -1.62 -11.23 -7.37
CA GLY A 66 -0.92 -11.83 -6.22
C GLY A 66 -0.27 -13.16 -6.60
N ILE A 67 0.99 -13.38 -6.22
CA ILE A 67 1.73 -14.62 -6.46
C ILE A 67 2.35 -15.10 -5.14
N SER A 68 2.18 -16.38 -4.81
CA SER A 68 2.68 -17.01 -3.58
C SER A 68 3.60 -18.19 -3.86
#